data_AF-R9JVX9-F1
#
_entry.id   AF-R9JVX9-F1
#
_cell.length_a   1.000
_cell.length_b   1.000
_cell.length_c   1.000
_cell.angle_alpha   90.00
_cell.angle_beta   90.00
_cell.angle_gamma   90.00
#
_symmetry.space_group_name_H-M   'P 1'
#
loop_
_entity.id
_entity.type
_entity.pdbx_description
1 polymer ?
#
loop_
_entity_poly.entity_id
_entity_poly.type
_entity_poly.pdbx_seq_one_letter_code
_entity_poly.pdbx_strand_id
1 'polypeptide(L)' 'MNEYRNIFKEKNDEELKKLYGQFLEFEKTGVITGEELREIRDLYCEWFNSNPLNMIQYDLLHTMADLWYWNR' A
#
# COMPACT_ATOMS: atom_id res chain seq x y z
N MET A 1 12.44 4.10 16.16
CA MET A 1 11.22 3.91 15.35
C MET A 1 11.30 4.87 14.18
N ASN A 2 11.19 4.37 12.95
CA ASN A 2 11.02 5.24 11.79
C ASN A 2 9.70 6.00 11.95
N GLU A 3 9.71 7.30 11.65
CA GLU A 3 8.48 8.10 11.61
C GLU A 3 7.57 7.57 10.51
N TYR A 4 6.27 7.49 10.81
CA TYR A 4 5.28 7.04 9.84
C TYR A 4 5.18 8.03 8.67
N ARG A 5 5.18 7.51 7.44
CA ARG A 5 4.83 8.25 6.24
C ARG A 5 4.05 7.37 5.27
N ASN A 6 3.08 7.94 4.58
CA ASN A 6 2.39 7.26 3.49
C ASN A 6 3.34 7.14 2.29
N ILE A 7 3.98 5.98 2.18
CA ILE A 7 4.97 5.67 1.14
C ILE A 7 4.39 5.64 -0.28
N PHE A 8 3.07 5.47 -0.43
CA PHE A 8 2.44 5.40 -1.74
C PHE A 8 2.45 6.77 -2.43
N LYS A 9 2.50 7.87 -1.66
CA LYS A 9 2.64 9.23 -2.20
C LYS A 9 3.95 9.48 -2.95
N GLU A 10 4.95 8.62 -2.76
CA GLU A 10 6.24 8.71 -3.44
C GLU A 10 6.30 7.83 -4.71
N LYS A 11 5.24 7.07 -4.99
CA LYS A 11 5.13 6.14 -6.11
C LYS A 11 4.53 6.80 -7.34
N ASN A 12 4.96 6.36 -8.52
CA ASN A 12 4.33 6.74 -9.78
C ASN A 12 3.09 5.85 -10.09
N ASP A 13 2.32 6.24 -11.09
CA ASP A 13 1.08 5.55 -11.50
C ASP A 13 1.27 4.06 -11.83
N GLU A 14 2.40 3.68 -12.44
CA GLU A 14 2.67 2.28 -12.80
C GLU A 14 2.99 1.45 -11.56
N GLU A 15 3.78 2.00 -10.63
CA GLU A 15 4.08 1.39 -9.34
C GLU A 15 2.80 1.20 -8.50
N LEU A 16 1.94 2.22 -8.45
CA LEU A 16 0.66 2.15 -7.73
C LEU A 16 -0.28 1.09 -8.32
N LYS A 17 -0.39 1.01 -9.64
CA LYS A 17 -1.18 -0.04 -10.31
C LYS A 17 -0.64 -1.44 -10.02
N LYS A 18 0.68 -1.61 -10.02
CA LYS A 18 1.34 -2.87 -9.67
C LYS A 18 1.03 -3.27 -8.22
N LEU A 19 1.20 -2.35 -7.27
CA LEU A 19 0.92 -2.57 -5.85
C LEU A 19 -0.56 -2.89 -5.60
N TYR A 20 -1.46 -2.18 -6.28
CA TYR A 20 -2.89 -2.47 -6.24
C TYR A 20 -3.20 -3.86 -6.79
N GLY A 21 -2.59 -4.26 -7.92
CA GLY A 21 -2.72 -5.62 -8.44
C GLY A 21 -2.27 -6.69 -7.44
N GLN A 22 -1.13 -6.48 -6.77
CA GLN A 22 -0.64 -7.38 -5.73
C GLN A 22 -1.59 -7.44 -4.52
N PHE A 23 -2.17 -6.30 -4.14
CA PHE A 23 -3.15 -6.22 -3.07
C PHE A 23 -4.44 -6.97 -3.42
N LEU A 24 -4.96 -6.83 -4.65
CA LEU A 24 -6.13 -7.58 -5.13
C LEU A 24 -5.90 -9.10 -5.11
N GLU A 25 -4.71 -9.56 -5.46
CA GLU A 25 -4.36 -10.98 -5.37
C GLU A 25 -4.28 -11.45 -3.92
N PHE A 26 -3.77 -10.61 -3.02
CA PHE A 26 -3.82 -10.87 -1.58
C PHE A 26 -5.27 -10.96 -1.07
N GLU A 27 -6.18 -10.08 -1.47
CA GLU A 27 -7.59 -10.14 -1.06
C GLU A 27 -8.27 -11.46 -1.47
N LYS A 28 -7.91 -12.01 -2.64
CA LYS A 28 -8.44 -13.28 -3.12
C LYS A 28 -7.88 -14.50 -2.39
N THR A 29 -6.58 -14.47 -2.06
CA THR A 29 -5.84 -15.67 -1.65
C THR A 29 -5.45 -15.68 -0.17
N GLY A 30 -5.48 -14.53 0.49
CA GLY A 30 -4.88 -14.32 1.81
C GLY A 30 -3.35 -14.36 1.82
N VAL A 31 -2.70 -14.41 0.64
CA VAL A 31 -1.25 -14.58 0.51
C VAL A 31 -0.62 -13.38 -0.19
N ILE A 32 0.45 -12.82 0.42
CA ILE A 32 1.24 -11.75 -0.19
C ILE A 32 2.33 -12.36 -1.08
N THR A 33 2.13 -12.24 -2.39
CA THR A 33 2.97 -12.84 -3.44
C THR A 33 4.04 -11.88 -3.99
N GLY A 34 3.94 -10.58 -3.72
CA GLY A 34 4.91 -9.56 -4.16
C GLY A 34 5.97 -9.24 -3.11
N GLU A 35 7.24 -9.18 -3.53
CA GLU A 35 8.37 -8.75 -2.68
C GLU A 35 8.15 -7.33 -2.15
N GLU A 36 7.82 -6.40 -3.04
CA GLU A 36 7.58 -4.99 -2.68
C GLU A 36 6.42 -4.84 -1.69
N LEU A 37 5.25 -5.43 -1.95
CA LEU A 37 4.12 -5.38 -1.01
C LEU A 37 4.44 -6.05 0.35
N ARG A 38 5.32 -7.06 0.36
CA ARG A 38 5.78 -7.71 1.60
C ARG A 38 6.68 -6.79 2.41
N GLU A 39 7.64 -6.13 1.78
CA GLU A 39 8.52 -5.14 2.44
C GLU A 39 7.70 -3.98 3.01
N ILE A 40 6.71 -3.51 2.24
CA ILE A 40 5.76 -2.49 2.68
C ILE A 40 4.97 -2.97 3.91
N ARG A 41 4.44 -4.20 3.88
CA ARG A 41 3.76 -4.77 5.04
C ARG A 41 4.67 -4.80 6.26
N ASP A 42 5.91 -5.25 6.11
CA ASP A 42 6.85 -5.37 7.23
C ASP A 42 7.15 -4.01 7.84
N LEU A 43 7.32 -2.97 7.02
CA LEU A 43 7.45 -1.60 7.50
C LEU A 43 6.19 -1.10 8.22
N TYR A 44 5.00 -1.39 7.69
CA TYR A 44 3.74 -1.03 8.34
C TYR A 44 3.51 -1.82 9.64
N CYS A 45 4.05 -3.04 9.77
CA CYS A 45 4.07 -3.78 11.03
C CYS A 45 4.87 -3.01 12.09
N GLU A 46 6.02 -2.45 11.73
CA GLU A 46 6.84 -1.64 12.65
C GLU A 46 6.10 -0.37 13.12
N TRP A 47 5.31 0.25 12.24
CA TRP A 47 4.57 1.47 12.56
C TRP A 47 3.29 1.24 13.36
N PHE A 48 2.53 0.20 13.01
CA PHE A 48 1.15 0.04 13.48
C PHE A 48 0.91 -1.22 14.31
N ASN A 49 1.89 -2.12 14.42
CA ASN A 49 1.87 -3.42 15.11
C ASN A 49 0.71 -4.34 14.71
N SER A 50 -0.49 -3.98 15.12
CA SER A 50 -1.70 -4.83 15.07
C SER A 50 -2.51 -4.70 13.79
N ASN A 51 -2.25 -3.69 12.94
CA ASN A 51 -3.12 -3.45 11.79
C ASN A 51 -2.43 -2.98 10.48
N PRO A 52 -1.31 -3.59 10.06
CA PRO A 52 -0.55 -3.14 8.90
C PRO A 52 -1.36 -3.20 7.59
N LEU A 53 -2.18 -4.23 7.41
CA LEU A 53 -2.91 -4.47 6.15
C LEU A 53 -4.03 -3.46 5.91
N ASN A 54 -4.80 -3.09 6.95
CA ASN A 54 -5.81 -2.06 6.81
C ASN A 54 -5.15 -0.70 6.54
N MET A 55 -4.02 -0.40 7.18
CA MET A 55 -3.28 0.84 6.91
C MET A 55 -2.74 0.88 5.48
N ILE A 56 -2.20 -0.23 4.96
CA ILE A 56 -1.83 -0.36 3.55
C ILE A 56 -3.02 -0.10 2.63
N GLN A 57 -4.18 -0.71 2.92
CA GLN A 57 -5.40 -0.51 2.14
C GLN A 57 -5.82 0.97 2.14
N TYR A 58 -5.86 1.61 3.32
CA TYR A 58 -6.22 3.02 3.44
C TYR A 58 -5.27 3.92 2.65
N ASP A 59 -3.96 3.79 2.87
CA ASP A 59 -2.97 4.67 2.27
C ASP A 59 -2.84 4.49 0.75
N LEU A 60 -2.92 3.25 0.26
CA LEU A 60 -2.90 2.94 -1.17
C LEU A 60 -4.15 3.51 -1.86
N LEU A 61 -5.34 3.24 -1.33
CA LEU A 61 -6.59 3.71 -1.91
C LEU A 61 -6.72 5.22 -1.85
N HIS A 62 -6.33 5.85 -0.74
CA HIS A 62 -6.35 7.31 -0.61
C HIS A 62 -5.42 7.97 -1.61
N THR A 63 -4.20 7.44 -1.80
CA THR A 63 -3.25 7.96 -2.79
C THR A 63 -3.80 7.85 -4.20
N MET A 64 -4.38 6.71 -4.56
CA MET A 64 -5.00 6.53 -5.88
C MET A 64 -6.22 7.43 -6.08
N ALA A 65 -7.04 7.63 -5.03
CA ALA A 65 -8.19 8.53 -5.06
C ALA A 65 -7.75 10.00 -5.19
N ASP A 66 -6.71 10.43 -4.49
CA ASP A 66 -6.12 11.76 -4.62
C ASP A 66 -5.67 12.00 -6.07
N LEU A 67 -4.92 11.06 -6.66
CA LEU A 67 -4.51 11.17 -8.06
C LEU A 67 -5.70 11.29 -9.01
N TRP A 68 -6.75 10.49 -8.80
CA TRP A 68 -7.96 10.58 -9.61
C TRP A 68 -8.72 11.90 -9.44
N TYR A 69 -8.79 12.42 -8.21
CA TYR A 69 -9.52 13.64 -7.87
C TYR A 69 -8.81 14.88 -8.43
N TRP A 70 -7.48 14.94 -8.35
CA TRP A 70 -6.70 16.09 -8.80
C TRP A 70 -6.35 16.06 -10.30
N ASN A 71 -6.29 14.89 -10.95
CA ASN A 71 -5.97 14.77 -12.38
C ASN A 71 -7.22 14.74 -13.30
N ARG A 72 -8.33 15.36 -12.89
CA ARG A 72 -9.53 15.58 -13.71
C ARG A 72 -9.85 17.06 -13.90
#